data_AF-A0A7S2WZ95-F1
#
_entry.id   AF-A0A7S2WZ95-F1
#
_cell.length_a   1.000
_cell.length_b   1.000
_cell.length_c   1.000
_cell.angle_alpha   90.00
_cell.angle_beta   90.00
_cell.angle_gamma   90.00
#
_symmetry.space_group_name_H-M   'P 1'
#
loop_
_entity.id
_entity.type
_entity.pdbx_description
1 polymer ?
#
loop_
_entity_poly.entity_id
_entity_poly.type
_entity_poly.pdbx_seq_one_letter_code
_entity_poly.pdbx_strand_id
1 'polypeptide(L)'
;SFQGERREQRAATQDFVWLVWFVSTMGKQQVGMRLKEVVYTLSPFEQNVMQGLFKDIPHKVMHHLKQNVLFDALPFCILPIAGIGWFCADYNEREKQHHRY
;
A
#
# COMPACT_ATOMS: atom_id res chain seq x y z
N SER A 1 -38.54 -37.77 27.99
CA SER A 1 -37.83 -36.70 27.27
C SER A 1 -36.33 -36.95 27.07
N PHE A 2 -35.63 -37.63 27.99
CA PHE A 2 -34.16 -37.83 27.96
C PHE A 2 -33.55 -38.54 26.73
N GLN A 3 -34.32 -39.33 25.96
CA GLN A 3 -33.81 -39.97 24.73
C GLN A 3 -33.87 -39.06 23.49
N GLY A 4 -34.73 -38.03 23.50
CA GLY A 4 -34.84 -37.08 22.38
C GLY A 4 -33.63 -36.15 22.32
N GLU A 5 -33.21 -35.62 23.47
CA GLU A 5 -32.09 -34.68 23.58
C GLU A 5 -30.76 -35.27 23.11
N ARG A 6 -30.52 -36.59 23.31
CA ARG A 6 -29.27 -37.23 22.82
C ARG A 6 -29.20 -37.35 21.29
N ARG A 7 -30.34 -37.34 20.57
CA ARG A 7 -30.34 -37.34 19.11
C ARG A 7 -30.06 -35.93 18.56
N GLU A 8 -30.59 -34.92 19.23
CA GLU A 8 -30.36 -33.51 18.91
C GLU A 8 -28.92 -33.09 19.19
N GLN A 9 -28.32 -33.54 20.29
CA GLN A 9 -26.90 -33.29 20.57
C GLN A 9 -25.96 -33.99 19.57
N ARG A 10 -26.34 -35.15 19.03
CA ARG A 10 -25.58 -35.80 17.96
C ARG A 10 -25.71 -35.07 16.63
N ALA A 11 -26.90 -34.53 16.32
CA ALA A 11 -27.11 -33.67 15.15
C ALA A 11 -26.28 -32.39 15.26
N ALA A 12 -26.35 -31.67 16.39
CA ALA A 12 -25.54 -30.46 16.62
C ALA A 12 -24.02 -30.75 16.60
N THR A 13 -23.59 -31.90 17.10
CA THR A 13 -22.18 -32.33 17.02
C THR A 13 -21.79 -32.64 15.58
N GLN A 14 -22.66 -33.31 14.82
CA GLN A 14 -22.43 -33.63 13.41
C GLN A 14 -22.40 -32.35 12.56
N ASP A 15 -23.28 -31.39 12.83
CA ASP A 15 -23.34 -30.08 12.17
C ASP A 15 -22.10 -29.24 12.49
N PHE A 16 -21.61 -29.28 13.74
CA PHE A 16 -20.38 -28.60 14.14
C PHE A 16 -19.13 -29.21 13.49
N VAL A 17 -19.04 -30.54 13.43
CA VAL A 17 -17.97 -31.24 12.71
C VAL A 17 -18.03 -30.93 11.21
N TRP A 18 -19.23 -30.85 10.64
CA TRP A 18 -19.43 -30.48 9.24
C TRP A 18 -19.00 -29.03 8.98
N LEU A 19 -19.35 -28.10 9.86
CA LEU A 19 -18.92 -26.70 9.81
C LEU A 19 -17.39 -26.54 9.90
N VAL A 20 -16.75 -27.24 10.84
CA VAL A 20 -15.28 -27.20 11.01
C VAL A 20 -14.56 -27.76 9.79
N TRP A 21 -15.09 -28.85 9.20
CA TRP A 21 -14.56 -29.42 7.97
C TRP A 21 -14.76 -28.46 6.77
N PHE A 22 -15.93 -27.83 6.66
CA PHE A 22 -16.23 -26.89 5.59
C PHE A 22 -15.31 -25.65 5.63
N VAL A 23 -15.13 -25.05 6.82
CA VAL A 23 -14.23 -23.89 7.00
C VAL A 23 -12.77 -24.23 6.71
N SER A 24 -12.31 -25.43 7.09
CA SER A 24 -10.92 -25.85 6.87
C SER A 24 -10.57 -26.12 5.40
N THR A 25 -11.57 -26.44 4.56
CA THR A 25 -11.34 -26.72 3.12
C THR A 25 -11.28 -25.48 2.24
N MET A 26 -11.85 -24.34 2.67
CA MET A 26 -11.87 -23.10 1.88
C MET A 26 -10.55 -22.30 1.90
N GLY A 27 -9.57 -22.66 2.74
CA GLY A 27 -8.30 -21.96 2.85
C GLY A 27 -7.24 -22.27 1.79
N LYS A 28 -7.52 -23.17 0.82
CA LYS A 28 -6.56 -23.59 -0.22
C LYS A 28 -6.97 -23.13 -1.63
N GLN A 29 -7.36 -21.87 -1.80
CA GLN A 29 -7.52 -21.26 -3.12
C GLN A 29 -6.31 -20.40 -3.50
N GLN A 30 -5.12 -21.01 -3.64
CA GLN A 30 -4.03 -20.41 -4.44
C GLN A 30 -3.14 -21.50 -5.07
N VAL A 31 -3.73 -22.62 -5.52
CA VAL A 31 -2.99 -23.52 -6.42
C VAL A 31 -3.16 -22.95 -7.83
N GLY A 32 -2.28 -22.00 -8.16
CA GLY A 32 -2.02 -21.42 -9.47
C GLY A 32 -3.17 -21.50 -10.48
N MET A 33 -3.98 -20.44 -10.56
CA MET A 33 -4.88 -20.23 -11.69
C MET A 33 -4.05 -20.38 -12.98
N ARG A 34 -4.22 -21.51 -13.68
CA ARG A 34 -3.48 -21.82 -14.91
C ARG A 34 -4.00 -20.90 -16.00
N LEU A 35 -3.42 -19.72 -16.11
CA LEU A 35 -3.66 -18.82 -17.23
C LEU A 35 -3.13 -19.50 -18.50
N LYS A 36 -4.00 -19.67 -19.50
CA LYS A 36 -3.59 -20.08 -20.84
C LYS A 36 -2.92 -18.88 -21.52
N GLU A 37 -1.68 -18.58 -21.14
CA GLU A 37 -0.86 -17.58 -21.80
C GLU A 37 0.35 -18.25 -22.46
N VAL A 38 0.73 -17.72 -23.61
CA VAL A 38 1.96 -18.11 -24.31
C VAL A 38 2.98 -17.02 -24.00
N VAL A 39 3.97 -17.33 -23.16
CA VAL A 39 5.03 -16.39 -22.79
C VAL A 39 6.26 -16.70 -23.65
N TYR A 40 6.62 -15.76 -24.52
CA TYR A 40 7.88 -15.81 -25.25
C TYR A 40 8.94 -15.07 -24.43
N THR A 41 9.93 -15.80 -23.93
CA THR A 41 11.09 -15.23 -23.25
C THR A 41 12.35 -15.46 -24.07
N LEU A 42 13.27 -14.51 -23.99
CA LEU A 42 14.60 -14.64 -24.58
C LEU A 42 15.57 -15.17 -23.52
N SER A 43 16.65 -15.83 -23.95
CA SER A 43 17.71 -16.28 -23.03
C SER A 43 18.33 -15.07 -22.31
N PRO A 44 18.60 -15.16 -20.98
CA PRO A 44 19.19 -14.06 -20.23
C PRO A 44 20.61 -13.70 -20.71
N PHE A 45 21.27 -14.58 -21.47
CA PHE A 45 22.59 -14.32 -22.08
C PHE A 45 22.51 -13.50 -23.37
N GLU A 46 21.33 -13.38 -23.97
CA GLU A 46 21.08 -12.59 -25.18
C GLU A 46 20.40 -11.24 -24.87
N GLN A 47 19.92 -11.07 -23.63
CA GLN A 47 19.29 -9.84 -23.17
C GLN A 47 20.34 -8.85 -22.63
N ASN A 48 20.24 -7.61 -23.07
CA ASN A 48 21.15 -6.55 -22.65
C ASN A 48 20.74 -6.03 -21.26
N VAL A 49 21.38 -6.54 -20.21
CA VAL A 49 21.00 -6.35 -18.79
C VAL A 49 21.01 -4.86 -18.35
N MET A 50 21.81 -4.01 -18.99
CA MET A 50 22.07 -2.64 -18.50
C MET A 50 21.43 -1.52 -19.31
N GLN A 51 20.80 -1.80 -20.45
CA GLN A 51 20.22 -0.74 -21.30
C GLN A 51 18.98 -0.08 -20.67
N GLY A 52 18.18 -0.84 -19.90
CA GLY A 52 16.99 -0.31 -19.24
C GLY A 52 17.31 0.69 -18.13
N LEU A 53 18.39 0.46 -17.38
CA LEU A 53 18.68 1.29 -16.20
C LEU A 53 18.95 2.74 -16.58
N PHE A 54 19.81 3.02 -17.57
CA PHE A 54 20.12 4.40 -17.95
C PHE A 54 19.02 5.09 -18.77
N LYS A 55 18.26 4.31 -19.56
CA LYS A 55 17.15 4.84 -20.36
C LYS A 55 15.92 5.19 -19.51
N ASP A 56 15.70 4.46 -18.42
CA ASP A 56 14.49 4.59 -17.60
C ASP A 56 14.68 5.47 -16.36
N ILE A 57 15.91 5.88 -16.02
CA ILE A 57 16.19 6.85 -14.93
C ILE A 57 15.35 8.13 -15.04
N PRO A 58 15.37 8.88 -16.16
CA PRO A 58 14.65 10.16 -16.22
C PRO A 58 13.14 9.97 -16.06
N HIS A 59 12.60 8.89 -16.63
CA HIS A 59 11.19 8.57 -16.53
C HIS A 59 10.77 8.16 -15.11
N LYS A 60 11.56 7.30 -14.45
CA LYS A 60 11.33 6.89 -13.06
C LYS A 60 11.46 8.06 -12.10
N VAL A 61 12.45 8.93 -12.30
CA VAL A 61 12.64 10.13 -11.47
C VAL A 61 11.45 11.09 -11.60
N MET A 62 10.96 11.35 -12.83
CA MET A 62 9.75 12.17 -13.01
C MET A 62 8.52 11.57 -12.31
N HIS A 63 8.33 10.26 -12.39
CA HIS A 63 7.20 9.59 -11.74
C HIS A 63 7.27 9.71 -10.21
N HIS A 64 8.44 9.44 -9.62
CA HIS A 64 8.64 9.52 -8.16
C HIS A 64 8.63 10.95 -7.62
N LEU A 65 9.19 11.91 -8.35
CA LEU A 65 9.13 13.33 -7.99
C LEU A 65 7.69 13.84 -8.01
N LYS A 66 6.93 13.49 -9.06
CA LYS A 66 5.55 13.96 -9.17
C LYS A 66 4.67 13.38 -8.06
N GLN A 67 4.75 12.08 -7.78
CA GLN A 67 3.91 11.46 -6.76
C GLN A 67 4.29 11.87 -5.33
N ASN A 68 5.58 11.88 -5.00
CA ASN A 68 6.00 12.01 -3.61
C ASN A 68 6.38 13.44 -3.25
N VAL A 69 6.98 14.19 -4.17
CA VAL A 69 7.46 15.54 -3.83
C VAL A 69 6.35 16.56 -4.00
N LEU A 70 5.59 16.51 -5.09
CA LEU A 70 4.59 17.53 -5.37
C LEU A 70 3.32 17.39 -4.51
N PHE A 71 2.83 16.17 -4.32
CA PHE A 71 1.56 15.95 -3.62
C PHE A 71 1.73 15.72 -2.12
N ASP A 72 2.89 15.25 -1.67
CA ASP A 72 3.10 14.87 -0.27
C ASP A 72 4.12 15.82 0.39
N ALA A 73 5.37 15.83 -0.05
CA ALA A 73 6.42 16.59 0.65
C ALA A 73 6.25 18.13 0.59
N LEU A 74 5.86 18.68 -0.57
CA LEU A 74 5.75 20.12 -0.75
C LEU A 74 4.62 20.74 0.10
N PRO A 75 3.36 20.27 0.03
CA PRO A 75 2.28 20.87 0.80
C PRO A 75 2.37 20.58 2.30
N PHE A 76 2.81 19.38 2.71
CA PHE A 76 2.79 19.00 4.12
C PHE A 76 4.06 19.38 4.89
N CYS A 77 5.22 19.45 4.22
CA CYS A 77 6.48 19.69 4.92
C CYS A 77 7.05 21.07 4.57
N ILE A 78 7.19 21.39 3.28
CA ILE A 78 7.89 22.62 2.86
C ILE A 78 7.01 23.86 3.04
N LEU A 79 5.73 23.79 2.66
CA LEU A 79 4.80 24.92 2.72
C LEU A 79 4.62 25.48 4.15
N PRO A 80 4.32 24.67 5.20
CA PRO A 80 4.16 25.22 6.55
C PRO A 80 5.48 25.75 7.13
N ILE A 81 6.62 25.09 6.86
CA ILE A 81 7.92 25.56 7.35
C ILE A 81 8.29 26.90 6.72
N ALA A 82 8.14 27.02 5.40
CA ALA A 82 8.38 28.27 4.68
C ALA A 82 7.40 29.38 5.12
N GLY A 83 6.13 29.03 5.31
CA GLY A 83 5.09 29.96 5.77
C GLY A 83 5.38 30.51 7.17
N ILE A 84 5.75 29.65 8.12
CA ILE A 84 6.11 30.06 9.48
C ILE A 84 7.38 30.93 9.44
N GLY A 85 8.40 30.53 8.69
CA GLY A 85 9.63 31.30 8.55
C GLY A 85 9.38 32.71 8.01
N TRP A 86 8.56 32.83 6.97
CA TRP A 86 8.17 34.13 6.42
C TRP A 86 7.35 34.95 7.40
N PHE A 87 6.40 34.32 8.09
CA PHE A 87 5.56 34.98 9.09
C PHE A 87 6.38 35.52 10.27
N CYS A 88 7.32 34.74 10.81
CA CYS A 88 8.19 35.17 11.89
C CYS A 88 9.09 36.35 11.47
N ALA A 89 9.58 36.34 10.23
CA ALA A 89 10.36 37.45 9.69
C ALA A 89 9.52 38.74 9.60
N ASP A 90 8.32 38.66 9.02
CA ASP A 90 7.39 39.80 8.88
C ASP A 90 6.96 40.34 10.26
N TYR A 91 6.70 39.46 11.22
CA TYR A 91 6.31 39.84 12.58
C TYR A 91 7.43 40.61 13.30
N ASN A 92 8.67 40.10 13.24
CA ASN A 92 9.83 40.76 13.83
C ASN A 92 10.07 42.15 13.21
N GLU A 93 9.82 42.31 11.92
CA GLU A 93 9.93 43.61 11.25
C GLU A 93 8.85 44.59 11.71
N ARG A 94 7.61 44.11 11.86
CA ARG A 94 6.49 44.92 12.37
C ARG A 94 6.72 45.37 13.80
N GLU A 95 7.18 44.49 14.69
CA GLU A 95 7.49 44.85 16.09
C GLU A 95 8.57 45.93 16.18
N LYS A 96 9.62 45.83 15.35
CA LYS A 96 10.68 46.85 15.29
C LYS A 96 10.16 48.21 14.87
N GLN A 97 9.18 48.29 13.97
CA GLN A 97 8.57 49.56 13.60
C GLN A 97 7.61 50.07 14.67
N HIS A 98 6.92 49.16 15.37
CA HIS A 98 5.91 49.52 16.37
C HIS A 98 6.53 50.09 17.67
N HIS A 99 7.74 49.65 18.05
CA HIS A 99 8.48 50.18 19.22
C HIS A 99 9.41 51.35 18.88
N ARG A 100 9.28 51.94 17.68
CA ARG A 100 10.20 52.97 17.20
C ARG A 100 9.85 54.39 17.68
N TYR A 101 8.77 54.55 18.44
CA TYR A 101 8.34 55.82 19.05
C TYR A 101 8.33 55.71 20.57
#